data_AF-A0A5N6Y5N9-F1
#
_entry.id   AF-A0A5N6Y5N9-F1
#
_cell.length_a   1.000
_cell.length_b   1.000
_cell.length_c   1.000
_cell.angle_alpha   90.00
_cell.angle_beta   90.00
_cell.angle_gamma   90.00
#
_symmetry.space_group_name_H-M   'P 1'
#
loop_
_entity.id
_entity.type
_entity.pdbx_description
1 polymer ?
#
loop_
_entity_poly.entity_id
_entity_poly.type
_entity_poly.pdbx_seq_one_letter_code
_entity_poly.pdbx_strand_id
1 'polypeptide(L)'
;MATFRNWLVMGFIALDWVSIGFASPHIAVSTQQTYSSFTYTQVTSDAYATPLSTSVSFPTPIAPPFSKASTLLPSDLTYTTYSYNPSATITSDGQYGQSAYVNLWQNYSFVSSPPFATTASATPVAKAELVLPPALYNAPSDTGLKLPADFIWGVSSSSWQIEGGLQLEGRGPSVLDTIGNVLSPEAADRSDANVANMHYFMYEQDIARLAAAGIPYYSFSLSWPRIVPFGVAGSPINTQGLDHYDDLINTCIKYGVTPIVTLNHVDAPTAVQADLDSLPEHFLYYAKIVMTRYADRVPYWVTFNEPNIGVGTLFQKYQDLTNALIAHADVYDWYKNTLGGTGKITIKFANNLAMPLDTQDSSHIAAASRYQDILLGIMSNPLFLGTQYPDAAINTADMMEPLTDDQIKHIHGKIDFWSFDPYTAQYASPLPQGMEACASNSSDPLWPTCVTLSNVQANGWLMGQASNAYAYLAPQYVRQQLGYIWNTFRPSGILIAEYGFNPFLESNRTLDAQRYDLERTLYYQDFLTETLKAIHEDKVNVIGALAWSIADNNEFGSYEEQYGLQTVNRTDGKFTRTYKRSLFDYVNFFHRHVQSA
;
A
#
# COMPACT_ATOMS: atom_id res chain seq x y z
N MET A 1 -7.61 -63.91 13.67
CA MET A 1 -8.83 -63.26 14.22
C MET A 1 -8.38 -61.99 14.91
N ALA A 2 -8.93 -60.80 14.73
CA ALA A 2 -9.70 -60.17 13.68
C ALA A 2 -9.48 -58.67 13.95
N THR A 3 -9.37 -57.90 12.88
CA THR A 3 -9.13 -56.46 12.83
C THR A 3 -10.35 -55.67 13.35
N PHE A 4 -10.08 -54.59 14.08
CA PHE A 4 -11.06 -53.59 14.49
C PHE A 4 -11.28 -52.53 13.42
N ARG A 5 -12.55 -52.23 13.12
CA ARG A 5 -13.18 -50.90 12.97
C ARG A 5 -14.53 -51.09 12.30
N ASN A 6 -15.60 -50.48 12.84
CA ASN A 6 -16.58 -49.75 12.02
C ASN A 6 -17.70 -49.06 12.83
N TRP A 7 -17.84 -47.75 12.51
CA TRP A 7 -19.00 -46.83 12.42
C TRP A 7 -19.94 -46.52 13.59
N LEU A 8 -20.02 -45.21 13.80
CA LEU A 8 -21.09 -44.41 14.39
C LEU A 8 -22.47 -44.83 13.89
N VAL A 9 -23.39 -45.01 14.84
CA VAL A 9 -24.83 -45.19 14.62
C VAL A 9 -25.52 -43.85 14.92
N MET A 10 -26.24 -43.29 13.94
CA MET A 10 -27.31 -42.32 14.20
C MET A 10 -28.64 -43.07 14.25
N GLY A 11 -29.31 -42.99 15.40
CA GLY A 11 -30.59 -43.64 15.66
C GLY A 11 -31.78 -42.90 15.02
N PHE A 12 -32.73 -43.68 14.51
CA PHE A 12 -34.09 -43.23 14.25
C PHE A 12 -35.01 -43.79 15.34
N ILE A 13 -35.86 -42.90 15.87
CA ILE A 13 -36.92 -43.21 16.84
C ILE A 13 -38.02 -44.01 16.13
N ALA A 14 -38.37 -45.17 16.68
CA ALA A 14 -39.52 -45.96 16.25
C ALA A 14 -40.78 -45.50 17.02
N LEU A 15 -41.86 -45.21 16.30
CA LEU A 15 -43.20 -45.02 16.84
C LEU A 15 -44.09 -46.18 16.37
N ASP A 16 -44.57 -46.98 17.33
CA ASP A 16 -45.50 -48.08 17.12
C ASP A 16 -46.90 -47.56 16.72
N TRP A 17 -47.45 -48.08 15.63
CA TRP A 17 -48.85 -47.89 15.26
C TRP A 17 -49.52 -49.24 14.97
N VAL A 18 -50.59 -49.50 15.71
CA VAL A 18 -51.49 -50.65 15.55
C VAL A 18 -52.23 -50.53 14.22
N SER A 19 -52.15 -51.57 13.38
CA SER A 19 -52.82 -51.62 12.08
C SER A 19 -54.28 -52.09 12.23
N ILE A 20 -55.24 -51.22 11.96
CA ILE A 20 -56.64 -51.59 11.69
C ILE A 20 -56.77 -51.72 10.17
N GLY A 21 -57.05 -52.94 9.69
CA GLY A 21 -57.20 -53.22 8.27
C GLY A 21 -58.53 -52.72 7.73
N PHE A 22 -58.49 -51.70 6.88
CA PHE A 22 -59.56 -51.39 5.93
C PHE A 22 -59.05 -51.62 4.51
N ALA A 23 -59.71 -52.52 3.78
CA ALA A 23 -59.43 -52.76 2.37
C ALA A 23 -59.93 -51.55 1.55
N SER A 24 -58.98 -50.73 1.08
CA SER A 24 -59.22 -49.70 0.06
C SER A 24 -58.89 -50.25 -1.33
N PRO A 25 -59.68 -49.94 -2.37
CA PRO A 25 -59.37 -50.35 -3.73
C PRO A 25 -58.08 -49.65 -4.19
N HIS A 26 -57.06 -50.44 -4.53
CA HIS A 26 -55.81 -49.93 -5.10
C HIS A 26 -56.10 -49.32 -6.49
N ILE A 27 -56.21 -48.00 -6.56
CA ILE A 27 -55.99 -47.28 -7.81
C ILE A 27 -54.47 -47.29 -8.04
N ALA A 28 -54.02 -48.05 -9.03
CA ALA A 28 -52.62 -48.03 -9.47
C ALA A 28 -52.33 -46.66 -10.11
N VAL A 29 -51.79 -45.73 -9.32
CA VAL A 29 -51.21 -44.50 -9.85
C VAL A 29 -49.86 -44.87 -10.48
N SER A 30 -49.83 -45.00 -11.80
CA SER A 30 -48.59 -45.10 -12.57
C SER A 30 -47.85 -43.76 -12.49
N THR A 31 -46.86 -43.64 -11.61
CA THR A 31 -45.92 -42.52 -11.64
C THR A 31 -44.99 -42.70 -12.84
N GLN A 32 -45.29 -42.02 -13.95
CA GLN A 32 -44.42 -42.01 -15.11
C GLN A 32 -43.23 -41.10 -14.82
N GLN A 33 -42.05 -41.68 -14.53
CA GLN A 33 -40.83 -40.89 -14.37
C GLN A 33 -40.41 -40.35 -15.72
N THR A 34 -40.57 -39.04 -15.90
CA THR A 34 -40.09 -38.32 -17.09
C THR A 34 -38.66 -37.87 -16.85
N TYR A 35 -37.72 -38.41 -17.62
CA TYR A 35 -36.35 -37.92 -17.67
C TYR A 35 -36.23 -36.90 -18.80
N SER A 36 -35.74 -35.71 -18.50
CA SER A 36 -35.32 -34.73 -19.52
C SER A 36 -33.81 -34.73 -19.64
N SER A 37 -33.29 -34.75 -20.86
CA SER A 37 -31.89 -34.42 -21.10
C SER A 37 -31.63 -32.96 -20.76
N PHE A 38 -30.53 -32.66 -20.08
CA PHE A 38 -29.99 -31.32 -20.00
C PHE A 38 -28.64 -31.29 -20.71
N THR A 39 -28.27 -30.10 -21.18
CA THR A 39 -26.94 -29.81 -21.71
C THR A 39 -26.33 -28.69 -20.89
N TYR A 40 -25.02 -28.68 -20.76
CA TYR A 40 -24.27 -27.56 -20.22
C TYR A 40 -23.09 -27.28 -21.14
N THR A 41 -22.69 -26.02 -21.23
CA THR A 41 -21.47 -25.61 -21.92
C THR A 41 -20.39 -25.40 -20.87
N GLN A 42 -19.24 -26.03 -21.06
CA GLN A 42 -18.08 -25.76 -20.22
C GLN A 42 -17.64 -24.30 -20.46
N VAL A 43 -17.61 -23.50 -19.40
CA VAL A 43 -17.17 -22.09 -19.46
C VAL A 43 -15.67 -22.06 -19.20
N THR A 44 -14.87 -22.36 -20.22
CA THR A 44 -13.41 -22.17 -20.22
C THR A 44 -13.03 -20.95 -21.04
N SER A 45 -11.91 -20.32 -20.70
CA SER A 45 -11.29 -19.27 -21.50
C SER A 45 -10.11 -19.84 -22.27
N ASP A 46 -10.07 -19.59 -23.58
CA ASP A 46 -8.87 -19.79 -24.41
C ASP A 46 -8.08 -18.48 -24.59
N ALA A 47 -8.46 -17.42 -23.87
CA ALA A 47 -7.78 -16.13 -23.88
C ALA A 47 -6.72 -16.08 -22.77
N TYR A 48 -5.64 -15.36 -23.07
CA TYR A 48 -4.48 -15.21 -22.20
C TYR A 48 -4.24 -13.74 -21.89
N ALA A 49 -3.64 -13.44 -20.74
CA ALA A 49 -3.09 -12.13 -20.47
C ALA A 49 -2.06 -11.75 -21.55
N THR A 50 -2.01 -10.47 -21.89
CA THR A 50 -1.08 -9.93 -22.88
C THR A 50 0.16 -9.40 -22.18
N PRO A 51 1.33 -10.02 -22.34
CA PRO A 51 2.56 -9.54 -21.74
C PRO A 51 2.98 -8.17 -22.30
N LEU A 52 3.76 -7.42 -21.53
CA LEU A 52 4.48 -6.26 -22.06
C LEU A 52 5.47 -6.70 -23.14
N SER A 53 5.52 -5.96 -24.24
CA SER A 53 6.24 -6.37 -25.45
C SER A 53 7.69 -5.86 -25.54
N THR A 54 8.07 -4.87 -24.75
CA THR A 54 9.36 -4.16 -24.88
C THR A 54 9.86 -3.62 -23.54
N SER A 55 11.18 -3.51 -23.40
CA SER A 55 11.80 -2.75 -22.30
C SER A 55 11.34 -1.29 -22.32
N VAL A 56 11.27 -0.66 -21.14
CA VAL A 56 11.01 0.78 -21.06
C VAL A 56 12.22 1.52 -21.60
N SER A 57 11.98 2.54 -22.43
CA SER A 57 13.02 3.51 -22.77
C SER A 57 12.51 4.92 -22.54
N PHE A 58 13.35 5.74 -21.93
CA PHE A 58 13.07 7.16 -21.71
C PHE A 58 13.74 7.96 -22.84
N PRO A 59 12.99 8.74 -23.64
CA PRO A 59 13.56 9.47 -24.79
C PRO A 59 14.69 10.44 -24.40
N THR A 60 14.63 10.97 -23.18
CA THR A 60 15.63 11.83 -22.57
C THR A 60 15.96 11.29 -21.18
N PRO A 61 17.23 11.31 -20.73
CA PRO A 61 17.58 10.96 -19.35
C PRO A 61 16.78 11.81 -18.35
N ILE A 62 16.23 11.17 -17.32
CA ILE A 62 15.37 11.85 -16.35
C ILE A 62 16.19 12.77 -15.44
N ALA A 63 17.43 12.40 -15.16
CA ALA A 63 18.44 13.20 -14.48
C ALA A 63 19.83 12.90 -15.08
N PRO A 64 20.89 13.65 -14.73
CA PRO A 64 22.24 13.30 -15.13
C PRO A 64 22.62 11.87 -14.71
N PRO A 65 23.38 11.12 -15.54
CA PRO A 65 23.81 9.78 -15.17
C PRO A 65 24.67 9.82 -13.91
N PHE A 66 24.70 8.72 -13.15
CA PHE A 66 25.44 8.63 -11.88
C PHE A 66 26.90 9.10 -11.99
N SER A 67 27.60 8.80 -13.09
CA SER A 67 28.98 9.23 -13.32
C SER A 67 29.20 10.74 -13.32
N LYS A 68 28.15 11.54 -13.54
CA LYS A 68 28.17 13.00 -13.40
C LYS A 68 27.54 13.42 -12.07
N ALA A 69 26.38 12.86 -11.73
CA ALA A 69 25.64 13.22 -10.53
C ALA A 69 26.43 12.95 -9.23
N SER A 70 27.28 11.92 -9.21
CA SER A 70 28.13 11.59 -8.05
C SER A 70 29.07 12.71 -7.62
N THR A 71 29.39 13.65 -8.51
CA THR A 71 30.21 14.84 -8.18
C THR A 71 29.49 15.86 -7.30
N LEU A 72 28.16 15.75 -7.16
CA LEU A 72 27.35 16.60 -6.28
C LEU A 72 27.33 16.10 -4.83
N LEU A 73 27.82 14.88 -4.60
CA LEU A 73 27.89 14.29 -3.28
C LEU A 73 29.17 14.73 -2.55
N PRO A 74 29.16 14.77 -1.20
CA PRO A 74 30.35 15.06 -0.42
C PRO A 74 31.51 14.10 -0.76
N SER A 75 32.73 14.62 -0.84
CA SER A 75 33.93 13.82 -1.18
C SER A 75 34.37 12.88 -0.07
N ASP A 76 33.90 13.11 1.15
CA ASP A 76 34.19 12.36 2.37
C ASP A 76 33.15 11.28 2.69
N LEU A 77 32.22 11.00 1.76
CA LEU A 77 31.30 9.87 1.89
C LEU A 77 32.07 8.56 2.04
N THR A 78 31.71 7.80 3.08
CA THR A 78 32.25 6.47 3.32
C THR A 78 31.25 5.42 2.85
N TYR A 79 31.71 4.48 2.03
CA TYR A 79 30.94 3.32 1.60
C TYR A 79 31.45 2.09 2.34
N THR A 80 30.55 1.22 2.76
CA THR A 80 30.86 0.05 3.56
C THR A 80 29.89 -1.09 3.28
N THR A 81 30.19 -2.24 3.89
CA THR A 81 29.31 -3.39 3.99
C THR A 81 29.38 -3.88 5.43
N TYR A 82 28.23 -4.23 6.01
CA TYR A 82 28.18 -4.78 7.35
C TYR A 82 27.61 -6.20 7.31
N SER A 83 28.01 -7.02 8.26
CA SER A 83 27.42 -8.34 8.47
C SER A 83 26.96 -8.48 9.90
N TYR A 84 25.70 -8.87 10.12
CA TYR A 84 25.20 -9.10 11.46
C TYR A 84 25.76 -10.41 12.01
N ASN A 85 26.55 -10.31 13.08
CA ASN A 85 27.01 -11.45 13.85
C ASN A 85 26.83 -11.14 15.34
N PRO A 86 25.74 -11.60 15.99
CA PRO A 86 25.46 -11.30 17.38
C PRO A 86 26.46 -11.94 18.36
N SER A 87 27.27 -12.91 17.91
CA SER A 87 28.31 -13.56 18.71
C SER A 87 29.69 -12.91 18.54
N ALA A 88 29.83 -11.88 17.70
CA ALA A 88 31.10 -11.20 17.51
C ALA A 88 31.53 -10.45 18.78
N THR A 89 32.82 -10.51 19.11
CA THR A 89 33.40 -9.71 20.19
C THR A 89 33.30 -8.22 19.83
N ILE A 90 32.57 -7.45 20.63
CA ILE A 90 32.46 -6.00 20.47
C ILE A 90 33.81 -5.36 20.75
N THR A 91 34.30 -4.56 19.79
CA THR A 91 35.57 -3.83 19.89
C THR A 91 35.33 -2.33 19.71
N SER A 92 36.30 -1.50 20.10
CA SER A 92 36.26 -0.06 19.84
C SER A 92 36.75 0.23 18.41
N ASP A 93 35.90 -0.04 17.42
CA ASP A 93 36.19 0.10 15.98
C ASP A 93 35.66 1.41 15.35
N GLY A 94 35.38 2.40 16.20
CA GLY A 94 34.91 3.73 15.81
C GLY A 94 33.39 3.87 15.89
N GLN A 95 32.90 5.10 15.71
CA GLN A 95 31.48 5.45 15.86
C GLN A 95 30.54 4.64 14.94
N TYR A 96 31.04 4.28 13.75
CA TYR A 96 30.29 3.54 12.73
C TYR A 96 30.99 2.23 12.36
N GLY A 97 31.80 1.67 13.25
CA GLY A 97 32.46 0.39 13.02
C GLY A 97 31.48 -0.79 13.03
N GLN A 98 32.00 -1.98 12.76
CA GLN A 98 31.22 -3.23 12.72
C GLN A 98 30.55 -3.54 14.06
N SER A 99 31.21 -3.21 15.17
CA SER A 99 30.71 -3.39 16.53
C SER A 99 29.56 -2.42 16.83
N ALA A 100 29.67 -1.17 16.37
CA ALA A 100 28.58 -0.19 16.46
C ALA A 100 27.36 -0.61 15.63
N TYR A 101 27.56 -1.17 14.43
CA TYR A 101 26.48 -1.73 13.61
C TYR A 101 25.77 -2.89 14.31
N VAL A 102 26.52 -3.86 14.86
CA VAL A 102 25.93 -4.98 15.61
C VAL A 102 25.13 -4.46 16.82
N ASN A 103 25.62 -3.40 17.47
CA ASN A 103 24.95 -2.78 18.60
C ASN A 103 23.61 -2.12 18.24
N LEU A 104 23.39 -1.69 16.98
CA LEU A 104 22.06 -1.22 16.55
C LEU A 104 20.99 -2.30 16.76
N TRP A 105 21.37 -3.56 16.57
CA TRP A 105 20.48 -4.73 16.63
C TRP A 105 20.37 -5.36 18.03
N GLN A 106 21.05 -4.83 19.05
CA GLN A 106 21.16 -5.50 20.37
C GLN A 106 19.81 -5.76 21.06
N ASN A 107 18.81 -4.92 20.79
CA ASN A 107 17.47 -4.98 21.38
C ASN A 107 16.43 -5.57 20.42
N TYR A 108 16.87 -6.28 19.38
CA TYR A 108 16.00 -6.90 18.39
C TYR A 108 16.25 -8.40 18.35
N SER A 109 15.16 -9.16 18.37
CA SER A 109 15.19 -10.60 18.18
C SER A 109 14.00 -11.03 17.33
N PHE A 110 14.24 -11.97 16.43
CA PHE A 110 13.26 -12.50 15.48
C PHE A 110 13.30 -14.03 15.52
N VAL A 111 12.15 -14.67 15.32
CA VAL A 111 12.02 -16.14 15.41
C VAL A 111 12.29 -16.79 14.07
N SER A 112 11.86 -16.13 13.01
CA SER A 112 11.96 -16.59 11.64
C SER A 112 13.34 -16.24 11.09
N SER A 113 13.94 -17.18 10.36
CA SER A 113 15.17 -16.94 9.60
C SER A 113 14.86 -16.97 8.10
N PRO A 114 15.43 -16.05 7.29
CA PRO A 114 15.32 -16.11 5.85
C PRO A 114 15.72 -17.50 5.32
N PRO A 115 14.83 -18.21 4.59
CA PRO A 115 15.11 -19.56 4.13
C PRO A 115 16.15 -19.64 3.00
N PHE A 116 16.43 -18.51 2.36
CA PHE A 116 17.50 -18.31 1.39
C PHE A 116 17.97 -16.85 1.45
N ALA A 117 19.21 -16.62 1.00
CA ALA A 117 19.85 -15.30 1.01
C ALA A 117 20.55 -14.99 -0.33
N THR A 118 20.05 -15.58 -1.42
CA THR A 118 20.57 -15.39 -2.77
C THR A 118 19.42 -15.01 -3.68
N THR A 119 19.60 -13.96 -4.47
CA THR A 119 18.61 -13.52 -5.47
C THR A 119 18.32 -14.65 -6.45
N ALA A 120 17.04 -15.00 -6.57
CA ALA A 120 16.56 -15.98 -7.53
C ALA A 120 16.47 -15.34 -8.92
N SER A 121 17.14 -15.95 -9.90
CA SER A 121 16.99 -15.53 -11.30
C SER A 121 15.57 -15.76 -11.79
N ALA A 122 15.02 -14.79 -12.52
CA ALA A 122 13.70 -14.94 -13.11
C ALA A 122 13.62 -16.12 -14.09
N THR A 123 12.55 -16.91 -13.97
CA THR A 123 12.16 -17.94 -14.93
C THR A 123 10.96 -17.48 -15.77
N PRO A 124 10.82 -17.95 -17.03
CA PRO A 124 9.65 -17.62 -17.85
C PRO A 124 8.34 -18.06 -17.19
N VAL A 125 7.36 -17.16 -17.13
CA VAL A 125 6.02 -17.47 -16.61
C VAL A 125 5.31 -18.42 -17.58
N ALA A 126 4.78 -19.53 -17.05
CA ALA A 126 4.14 -20.53 -17.87
C ALA A 126 2.85 -19.98 -18.51
N LYS A 127 2.62 -20.28 -19.80
CA LYS A 127 1.40 -19.87 -20.52
C LYS A 127 0.11 -20.31 -19.80
N ALA A 128 0.14 -21.45 -19.11
CA ALA A 128 -0.99 -21.96 -18.35
C ALA A 128 -1.37 -21.08 -17.14
N GLU A 129 -0.43 -20.31 -16.59
CA GLU A 129 -0.70 -19.35 -15.52
C GLU A 129 -1.36 -18.08 -16.02
N LEU A 130 -1.26 -17.79 -17.32
CA LEU A 130 -1.77 -16.56 -17.93
C LEU A 130 -3.18 -16.72 -18.51
N VAL A 131 -3.83 -17.87 -18.31
CA VAL A 131 -5.20 -18.11 -18.78
C VAL A 131 -6.16 -17.19 -18.03
N LEU A 132 -6.97 -16.43 -18.77
CA LEU A 132 -7.95 -15.53 -18.17
C LEU A 132 -9.04 -16.33 -17.41
N PRO A 133 -9.54 -15.81 -16.29
CA PRO A 133 -10.66 -16.41 -15.59
C PRO A 133 -11.93 -16.39 -16.46
N PRO A 134 -12.91 -17.27 -16.21
CA PRO A 134 -14.22 -17.19 -16.85
C PRO A 134 -14.84 -15.81 -16.68
N ALA A 135 -15.65 -15.39 -17.66
CA ALA A 135 -16.36 -14.12 -17.60
C ALA A 135 -17.22 -13.99 -16.33
N LEU A 136 -17.29 -12.79 -15.77
CA LEU A 136 -18.22 -12.46 -14.69
C LEU A 136 -19.65 -12.55 -15.22
N TYR A 137 -20.52 -13.28 -14.51
CA TYR A 137 -21.95 -13.32 -14.83
C TYR A 137 -22.64 -11.98 -14.51
N ASN A 138 -22.05 -11.19 -13.61
CA ASN A 138 -22.52 -9.89 -13.13
C ASN A 138 -21.48 -8.78 -13.37
N ALA A 139 -20.80 -8.81 -14.52
CA ALA A 139 -19.85 -7.75 -14.87
C ALA A 139 -20.56 -6.36 -14.85
N PRO A 140 -19.92 -5.31 -14.31
CA PRO A 140 -20.42 -3.95 -14.45
C PRO A 140 -20.60 -3.57 -15.93
N SER A 141 -21.65 -2.81 -16.22
CA SER A 141 -21.92 -2.32 -17.57
C SER A 141 -20.75 -1.48 -18.09
N ASP A 142 -20.28 -1.77 -19.30
CA ASP A 142 -19.26 -0.96 -19.96
C ASP A 142 -19.83 0.44 -20.27
N THR A 143 -19.22 1.47 -19.69
CA THR A 143 -19.62 2.87 -19.88
C THR A 143 -19.17 3.44 -21.23
N GLY A 144 -18.24 2.76 -21.93
CA GLY A 144 -17.58 3.24 -23.14
C GLY A 144 -16.58 4.38 -22.90
N LEU A 145 -16.48 4.91 -21.67
CA LEU A 145 -15.57 5.99 -21.29
C LEU A 145 -14.12 5.52 -21.32
N LYS A 146 -13.19 6.45 -21.57
CA LYS A 146 -11.76 6.15 -21.74
C LYS A 146 -10.85 6.96 -20.82
N LEU A 147 -9.84 6.32 -20.24
CA LEU A 147 -8.73 6.97 -19.56
C LEU A 147 -7.77 7.59 -20.60
N PRO A 148 -7.03 8.66 -20.23
CA PRO A 148 -5.97 9.23 -21.07
C PRO A 148 -4.96 8.18 -21.56
N ALA A 149 -4.36 8.39 -22.73
CA ALA A 149 -3.38 7.45 -23.30
C ALA A 149 -2.10 7.32 -22.46
N ASP A 150 -1.77 8.36 -21.69
CA ASP A 150 -0.63 8.44 -20.77
C ASP A 150 -1.00 8.13 -19.31
N PHE A 151 -2.19 7.55 -19.06
CA PHE A 151 -2.64 7.23 -17.71
C PHE A 151 -1.69 6.25 -17.01
N ILE A 152 -1.26 6.60 -15.80
CA ILE A 152 -0.32 5.81 -14.99
C ILE A 152 -1.10 4.72 -14.27
N TRP A 153 -0.90 3.45 -14.63
CA TRP A 153 -1.58 2.34 -13.94
C TRP A 153 -0.67 1.16 -13.67
N GLY A 154 -0.87 0.52 -12.53
CA GLY A 154 0.01 -0.55 -12.10
C GLY A 154 -0.30 -1.06 -10.70
N VAL A 155 0.73 -1.51 -9.99
CA VAL A 155 0.62 -2.03 -8.62
C VAL A 155 1.62 -1.37 -7.69
N SER A 156 1.34 -1.40 -6.40
CA SER A 156 2.18 -0.86 -5.34
C SER A 156 2.63 -1.92 -4.33
N SER A 157 3.67 -1.58 -3.57
CA SER A 157 4.21 -2.35 -2.44
C SER A 157 5.07 -1.46 -1.54
N SER A 158 5.46 -1.99 -0.37
CA SER A 158 6.42 -1.34 0.53
C SER A 158 7.51 -2.31 1.00
N SER A 159 8.74 -1.79 1.10
CA SER A 159 9.97 -2.49 1.48
C SER A 159 9.75 -3.43 2.67
N TRP A 160 9.37 -2.89 3.83
CA TRP A 160 9.23 -3.66 5.06
C TRP A 160 8.16 -4.77 4.96
N GLN A 161 7.05 -4.52 4.25
CA GLN A 161 5.93 -5.45 4.16
C GLN A 161 6.21 -6.65 3.22
N ILE A 162 7.12 -6.52 2.25
CA ILE A 162 7.38 -7.58 1.25
C ILE A 162 8.81 -8.12 1.23
N GLU A 163 9.82 -7.34 1.59
CA GLU A 163 11.22 -7.68 1.31
C GLU A 163 11.73 -8.88 2.12
N GLY A 164 11.60 -8.84 3.45
CA GLY A 164 12.26 -9.79 4.36
C GLY A 164 13.77 -9.56 4.44
N GLY A 165 14.50 -10.42 5.16
CA GLY A 165 15.95 -10.29 5.34
C GLY A 165 16.34 -9.03 6.11
N LEU A 166 15.71 -8.80 7.27
CA LEU A 166 15.85 -7.55 8.03
C LEU A 166 17.27 -7.34 8.58
N GLN A 167 18.00 -8.43 8.84
CA GLN A 167 19.37 -8.42 9.37
C GLN A 167 20.43 -8.85 8.34
N LEU A 168 20.07 -8.93 7.07
CA LEU A 168 20.96 -9.33 5.99
C LEU A 168 21.58 -8.11 5.31
N GLU A 169 22.76 -8.31 4.74
CA GLU A 169 23.44 -7.37 3.84
C GLU A 169 23.54 -5.94 4.37
N GLY A 170 23.86 -5.81 5.66
CA GLY A 170 24.18 -4.54 6.29
C GLY A 170 23.01 -3.61 6.59
N ARG A 171 21.75 -4.08 6.47
CA ARG A 171 20.57 -3.31 6.91
C ARG A 171 20.64 -2.98 8.41
N GLY A 172 20.27 -1.76 8.80
CA GLY A 172 20.03 -1.35 10.19
C GLY A 172 18.55 -1.51 10.61
N PRO A 173 18.22 -1.31 11.90
CA PRO A 173 16.83 -1.38 12.37
C PRO A 173 16.04 -0.12 11.99
N SER A 174 14.75 -0.30 11.73
CA SER A 174 13.73 0.73 11.56
C SER A 174 12.70 0.72 12.68
N VAL A 175 11.91 1.79 12.75
CA VAL A 175 10.76 1.87 13.66
C VAL A 175 9.76 0.72 13.44
N LEU A 176 9.56 0.25 12.20
CA LEU A 176 8.66 -0.86 11.90
C LEU A 176 9.17 -2.22 12.40
N ASP A 177 10.49 -2.38 12.56
CA ASP A 177 11.06 -3.64 13.07
C ASP A 177 10.65 -3.94 14.52
N THR A 178 10.06 -2.96 15.23
CA THR A 178 9.51 -3.14 16.59
C THR A 178 8.21 -3.96 16.60
N ILE A 179 7.41 -3.91 15.54
CA ILE A 179 6.10 -4.58 15.42
C ILE A 179 6.23 -6.12 15.53
N GLY A 180 7.37 -6.64 15.08
CA GLY A 180 7.67 -8.07 15.02
C GLY A 180 8.76 -8.54 15.99
N ASN A 181 9.28 -7.64 16.83
CA ASN A 181 10.42 -7.91 17.70
C ASN A 181 9.99 -8.73 18.92
N VAL A 182 10.49 -9.96 19.09
CA VAL A 182 10.03 -10.85 20.17
C VAL A 182 10.43 -10.41 21.59
N LEU A 183 11.31 -9.42 21.71
CA LEU A 183 11.57 -8.76 22.99
C LEU A 183 10.41 -7.84 23.41
N SER A 184 9.49 -7.50 22.49
CA SER A 184 8.25 -6.80 22.78
C SER A 184 7.15 -7.80 23.19
N PRO A 185 6.54 -7.66 24.39
CA PRO A 185 5.43 -8.52 24.82
C PRO A 185 4.21 -8.49 23.88
N GLU A 186 4.02 -7.38 23.16
CA GLU A 186 2.90 -7.14 22.25
C GLU A 186 3.08 -7.81 20.87
N ALA A 187 4.28 -8.32 20.58
CA ALA A 187 4.66 -8.89 19.29
C ALA A 187 4.72 -10.43 19.27
N ALA A 188 4.46 -11.12 20.39
CA ALA A 188 4.66 -12.57 20.50
C ALA A 188 3.85 -13.41 19.49
N ASP A 189 2.68 -12.91 19.07
CA ASP A 189 1.80 -13.57 18.10
C ASP A 189 1.83 -12.91 16.70
N ARG A 190 2.66 -11.87 16.50
CA ARG A 190 2.77 -11.14 15.23
C ARG A 190 3.83 -11.76 14.32
N SER A 191 3.67 -11.59 13.01
CA SER A 191 4.73 -11.83 12.04
C SER A 191 5.91 -10.93 12.34
N ASP A 192 7.10 -11.52 12.44
CA ASP A 192 8.32 -10.80 12.75
C ASP A 192 8.94 -10.03 11.56
N ALA A 193 8.29 -10.11 10.39
CA ALA A 193 8.70 -9.51 9.11
C ALA A 193 10.11 -9.91 8.60
N ASN A 194 10.87 -10.72 9.34
CA ASN A 194 12.22 -11.12 8.94
C ASN A 194 12.21 -12.00 7.69
N VAL A 195 11.08 -12.64 7.39
CA VAL A 195 10.87 -13.41 6.17
C VAL A 195 9.97 -12.67 5.16
N ALA A 196 8.87 -12.05 5.61
CA ALA A 196 7.89 -11.37 4.75
C ALA A 196 7.49 -12.23 3.52
N ASN A 197 7.64 -11.70 2.31
CA ASN A 197 7.44 -12.43 1.06
C ASN A 197 8.76 -12.87 0.38
N MET A 198 9.90 -12.63 1.04
CA MET A 198 11.23 -12.81 0.47
C MET A 198 11.42 -12.03 -0.85
N HIS A 199 10.71 -10.91 -1.06
CA HIS A 199 10.83 -10.11 -2.27
C HIS A 199 12.25 -9.59 -2.48
N TYR A 200 13.00 -9.34 -1.39
CA TYR A 200 14.40 -8.93 -1.46
C TYR A 200 15.26 -9.87 -2.33
N PHE A 201 14.92 -11.15 -2.36
CA PHE A 201 15.59 -12.17 -3.16
C PHE A 201 14.73 -12.73 -4.30
N MET A 202 13.47 -12.30 -4.43
CA MET A 202 12.51 -12.80 -5.43
C MET A 202 12.07 -11.70 -6.43
N TYR A 203 12.55 -10.47 -6.28
CA TYR A 203 12.12 -9.32 -7.06
C TYR A 203 12.23 -9.54 -8.57
N GLU A 204 13.27 -10.24 -9.05
CA GLU A 204 13.40 -10.54 -10.48
C GLU A 204 12.21 -11.36 -10.99
N GLN A 205 11.83 -12.41 -10.27
CA GLN A 205 10.70 -13.25 -10.63
C GLN A 205 9.38 -12.51 -10.46
N ASP A 206 9.22 -11.71 -9.41
CA ASP A 206 8.02 -10.91 -9.16
C ASP A 206 7.79 -9.86 -10.27
N ILE A 207 8.84 -9.16 -10.70
CA ILE A 207 8.78 -8.19 -11.81
C ILE A 207 8.51 -8.88 -13.15
N ALA A 208 9.16 -10.03 -13.41
CA ALA A 208 8.88 -10.82 -14.61
C ALA A 208 7.41 -11.27 -14.67
N ARG A 209 6.80 -11.56 -13.51
CA ARG A 209 5.37 -11.89 -13.41
C ARG A 209 4.46 -10.69 -13.66
N LEU A 210 4.83 -9.48 -13.23
CA LEU A 210 4.09 -8.27 -13.58
C LEU A 210 4.10 -8.02 -15.08
N ALA A 211 5.28 -8.11 -15.71
CA ALA A 211 5.41 -7.95 -17.14
C ALA A 211 4.65 -9.03 -17.94
N ALA A 212 4.69 -10.28 -17.49
CA ALA A 212 3.93 -11.37 -18.12
C ALA A 212 2.41 -11.16 -18.07
N ALA A 213 1.92 -10.51 -17.01
CA ALA A 213 0.52 -10.13 -16.87
C ALA A 213 0.14 -8.84 -17.62
N GLY A 214 1.11 -8.04 -18.08
CA GLY A 214 0.88 -6.78 -18.79
C GLY A 214 0.82 -5.54 -17.89
N ILE A 215 1.34 -5.59 -16.66
CA ILE A 215 1.31 -4.47 -15.71
C ILE A 215 2.47 -3.49 -15.99
N PRO A 216 2.22 -2.22 -16.40
CA PRO A 216 3.25 -1.33 -16.92
C PRO A 216 3.96 -0.47 -15.87
N TYR A 217 3.41 -0.31 -14.66
CA TYR A 217 4.04 0.45 -13.57
C TYR A 217 4.15 -0.38 -12.29
N TYR A 218 5.27 -0.21 -11.59
CA TYR A 218 5.48 -0.78 -10.26
C TYR A 218 5.96 0.30 -9.30
N SER A 219 5.12 0.58 -8.30
CA SER A 219 5.47 1.44 -7.17
C SER A 219 6.03 0.60 -6.03
N PHE A 220 7.20 0.95 -5.54
CA PHE A 220 7.84 0.30 -4.40
C PHE A 220 8.56 1.33 -3.55
N SER A 221 8.74 1.05 -2.26
CA SER A 221 9.58 1.87 -1.41
C SER A 221 10.98 1.31 -1.27
N LEU A 222 11.93 2.21 -1.06
CA LEU A 222 13.27 1.85 -0.61
C LEU A 222 13.26 1.75 0.91
N SER A 223 14.10 0.87 1.44
CA SER A 223 14.36 0.82 2.87
C SER A 223 15.50 1.73 3.24
N TRP A 224 15.18 2.87 3.87
CA TRP A 224 16.18 3.82 4.36
C TRP A 224 17.29 3.13 5.18
N PRO A 225 17.01 2.29 6.20
CA PRO A 225 18.08 1.64 6.95
C PRO A 225 18.85 0.56 6.17
N ARG A 226 18.42 0.16 4.96
CA ARG A 226 19.27 -0.66 4.07
C ARG A 226 20.37 0.15 3.44
N ILE A 227 20.12 1.43 3.14
CA ILE A 227 21.07 2.28 2.42
C ILE A 227 21.93 3.08 3.39
N VAL A 228 21.33 3.61 4.46
CA VAL A 228 22.02 4.36 5.53
C VAL A 228 21.69 3.69 6.88
N PRO A 229 22.44 2.65 7.30
CA PRO A 229 22.07 1.80 8.43
C PRO A 229 21.93 2.53 9.77
N PHE A 230 22.73 3.57 9.99
CA PHE A 230 22.66 4.41 11.19
C PHE A 230 21.64 5.55 11.05
N GLY A 231 21.09 5.77 9.86
CA GLY A 231 20.07 6.78 9.54
C GLY A 231 20.50 8.24 9.56
N VAL A 232 21.60 8.58 10.22
CA VAL A 232 22.04 9.97 10.41
C VAL A 232 22.95 10.47 9.30
N ALA A 233 22.93 11.78 9.09
CA ALA A 233 23.78 12.45 8.10
C ALA A 233 25.26 12.21 8.37
N GLY A 234 26.03 11.95 7.31
CA GLY A 234 27.47 11.66 7.39
C GLY A 234 27.83 10.26 7.87
N SER A 235 26.85 9.41 8.21
CA SER A 235 27.12 8.00 8.53
C SER A 235 27.43 7.17 7.26
N PRO A 236 28.14 6.03 7.37
CA PRO A 236 28.49 5.23 6.20
C PRO A 236 27.29 4.71 5.41
N ILE A 237 27.48 4.63 4.09
CA ILE A 237 26.52 4.14 3.12
C ILE A 237 26.75 2.65 2.90
N ASN A 238 25.70 1.84 3.00
CA ASN A 238 25.78 0.42 2.72
C ASN A 238 25.70 0.14 1.21
N THR A 239 26.81 -0.36 0.64
CA THR A 239 26.91 -0.65 -0.80
C THR A 239 25.94 -1.72 -1.25
N GLN A 240 25.70 -2.76 -0.44
CA GLN A 240 24.80 -3.85 -0.82
C GLN A 240 23.34 -3.38 -0.96
N GLY A 241 22.89 -2.50 -0.06
CA GLY A 241 21.57 -1.87 -0.18
C GLY A 241 21.44 -1.02 -1.45
N LEU A 242 22.51 -0.30 -1.83
CA LEU A 242 22.51 0.46 -3.07
C LEU A 242 22.45 -0.44 -4.31
N ASP A 243 23.24 -1.51 -4.32
CA ASP A 243 23.30 -2.45 -5.45
C ASP A 243 21.97 -3.20 -5.62
N HIS A 244 21.32 -3.59 -4.52
CA HIS A 244 20.00 -4.23 -4.56
C HIS A 244 18.96 -3.37 -5.30
N TYR A 245 18.78 -2.11 -4.91
CA TYR A 245 17.80 -1.24 -5.55
C TYR A 245 18.22 -0.80 -6.95
N ASP A 246 19.52 -0.74 -7.25
CA ASP A 246 20.03 -0.54 -8.61
C ASP A 246 19.54 -1.66 -9.53
N ASP A 247 19.69 -2.92 -9.10
CA ASP A 247 19.31 -4.10 -9.86
C ASP A 247 17.78 -4.29 -9.95
N LEU A 248 17.04 -3.99 -8.87
CA LEU A 248 15.58 -3.98 -8.88
C LEU A 248 15.04 -2.99 -9.93
N ILE A 249 15.54 -1.75 -9.94
CA ILE A 249 15.15 -0.72 -10.91
C ILE A 249 15.52 -1.14 -12.34
N ASN A 250 16.75 -1.66 -12.53
CA ASN A 250 17.19 -2.15 -13.85
C ASN A 250 16.32 -3.32 -14.33
N THR A 251 15.88 -4.18 -13.41
CA THR A 251 14.99 -5.29 -13.70
C THR A 251 13.60 -4.83 -14.11
N CYS A 252 13.02 -3.82 -13.45
CA CYS A 252 11.79 -3.18 -13.90
C CYS A 252 11.90 -2.74 -15.37
N ILE A 253 12.94 -1.95 -15.69
CA ILE A 253 13.17 -1.40 -17.04
C ILE A 253 13.35 -2.52 -18.07
N LYS A 254 14.16 -3.54 -17.75
CA LYS A 254 14.41 -4.72 -18.59
C LYS A 254 13.12 -5.42 -18.99
N TYR A 255 12.17 -5.55 -18.07
CA TYR A 255 10.89 -6.21 -18.28
C TYR A 255 9.76 -5.30 -18.79
N GLY A 256 10.05 -4.03 -19.08
CA GLY A 256 9.03 -3.09 -19.58
C GLY A 256 8.20 -2.42 -18.49
N VAL A 257 8.55 -2.61 -17.22
CA VAL A 257 7.86 -2.02 -16.07
C VAL A 257 8.52 -0.69 -15.70
N THR A 258 7.72 0.37 -15.58
CA THR A 258 8.19 1.69 -15.19
C THR A 258 8.20 1.82 -13.66
N PRO A 259 9.34 2.16 -13.04
CA PRO A 259 9.44 2.26 -11.59
C PRO A 259 8.85 3.59 -11.06
N ILE A 260 8.13 3.51 -9.94
CA ILE A 260 7.76 4.64 -9.08
C ILE A 260 8.39 4.38 -7.71
N VAL A 261 9.18 5.32 -7.21
CA VAL A 261 10.01 5.08 -6.01
C VAL A 261 9.54 5.94 -4.84
N THR A 262 9.18 5.29 -3.74
CA THR A 262 8.92 5.93 -2.44
C THR A 262 10.19 5.92 -1.59
N LEU A 263 10.66 7.08 -1.13
CA LEU A 263 11.90 7.19 -0.35
C LEU A 263 11.74 6.67 1.07
N ASN A 264 10.62 6.97 1.72
CA ASN A 264 10.29 6.48 3.05
C ASN A 264 8.84 6.00 3.13
N HIS A 265 8.67 4.74 3.50
CA HIS A 265 7.36 4.15 3.73
C HIS A 265 7.21 3.76 5.20
N VAL A 266 7.30 4.78 6.08
CA VAL A 266 7.23 4.64 7.55
C VAL A 266 8.44 3.90 8.15
N ASP A 267 9.32 3.32 7.34
CA ASP A 267 10.45 2.49 7.76
C ASP A 267 11.73 3.30 8.05
N ALA A 268 11.60 4.47 8.68
CA ALA A 268 12.74 5.29 9.05
C ALA A 268 13.64 4.57 10.09
N PRO A 269 14.97 4.78 10.03
CA PRO A 269 15.89 4.24 11.04
C PRO A 269 15.52 4.73 12.44
N THR A 270 15.67 3.88 13.45
CA THR A 270 15.27 4.21 14.83
C THR A 270 16.00 5.42 15.41
N ALA A 271 17.21 5.69 14.93
CA ALA A 271 17.99 6.87 15.31
C ALA A 271 17.31 8.18 14.87
N VAL A 272 16.60 8.19 13.75
CA VAL A 272 15.87 9.38 13.24
C VAL A 272 14.65 9.65 14.11
N GLN A 273 13.96 8.60 14.58
CA GLN A 273 12.80 8.76 15.48
C GLN A 273 13.21 9.33 16.85
N ALA A 274 14.46 9.13 17.27
CA ALA A 274 14.99 9.69 18.51
C ALA A 274 15.24 11.21 18.43
N ASP A 275 15.41 11.75 17.22
CA ASP A 275 15.64 13.18 16.97
C ASP A 275 14.94 13.62 15.66
N LEU A 276 13.65 13.92 15.78
CA LEU A 276 12.82 14.37 14.66
C LEU A 276 13.11 15.82 14.26
N ASP A 277 13.80 16.62 15.07
CA ASP A 277 14.19 17.98 14.72
C ASP A 277 15.28 17.97 13.63
N SER A 278 16.15 16.96 13.65
CA SER A 278 17.15 16.70 12.59
C SER A 278 16.63 15.86 11.42
N LEU A 279 15.33 15.52 11.39
CA LEU A 279 14.72 14.78 10.27
C LEU A 279 15.03 15.41 8.90
N PRO A 280 14.89 16.74 8.67
CA PRO A 280 15.17 17.33 7.36
C PRO A 280 16.61 17.09 6.89
N GLU A 281 17.58 17.22 7.79
CA GLU A 281 19.00 17.00 7.49
C GLU A 281 19.27 15.53 7.13
N HIS A 282 18.82 14.61 7.98
CA HIS A 282 19.05 13.18 7.80
C HIS A 282 18.34 12.63 6.56
N PHE A 283 17.10 13.06 6.33
CA PHE A 283 16.33 12.66 5.16
C PHE A 283 16.92 13.22 3.88
N LEU A 284 17.35 14.49 3.86
CA LEU A 284 18.02 15.07 2.70
C LEU A 284 19.34 14.36 2.39
N TYR A 285 20.13 14.00 3.41
CA TYR A 285 21.36 13.23 3.24
C TYR A 285 21.09 11.90 2.53
N TYR A 286 20.11 11.13 3.03
CA TYR A 286 19.67 9.88 2.44
C TYR A 286 19.14 10.05 1.01
N ALA A 287 18.24 11.01 0.78
CA ALA A 287 17.64 11.27 -0.52
C ALA A 287 18.69 11.66 -1.58
N LYS A 288 19.69 12.47 -1.21
CA LYS A 288 20.81 12.83 -2.10
C LYS A 288 21.56 11.60 -2.61
N ILE A 289 21.86 10.65 -1.72
CA ILE A 289 22.57 9.40 -2.06
C ILE A 289 21.74 8.58 -3.05
N VAL A 290 20.47 8.35 -2.71
CA VAL A 290 19.52 7.57 -3.51
C VAL A 290 19.29 8.18 -4.88
N MET A 291 18.86 9.44 -4.92
CA MET A 291 18.48 10.10 -6.17
C MET A 291 19.70 10.35 -7.07
N THR A 292 20.88 10.60 -6.51
CA THR A 292 22.12 10.63 -7.32
C THR A 292 22.36 9.31 -8.05
N ARG A 293 22.02 8.18 -7.43
CA ARG A 293 22.26 6.85 -7.98
C ARG A 293 21.21 6.41 -9.01
N TYR A 294 19.94 6.77 -8.80
CA TYR A 294 18.83 6.18 -9.56
C TYR A 294 18.01 7.16 -10.40
N ALA A 295 18.11 8.48 -10.18
CA ALA A 295 17.24 9.45 -10.82
C ALA A 295 17.39 9.56 -12.34
N ASP A 296 18.46 9.02 -12.92
CA ASP A 296 18.64 8.96 -14.37
C ASP A 296 17.55 8.11 -15.05
N ARG A 297 16.91 7.19 -14.30
CA ARG A 297 15.93 6.22 -14.81
C ARG A 297 14.68 6.01 -13.95
N VAL A 298 14.44 6.89 -12.96
CA VAL A 298 13.23 6.89 -12.12
C VAL A 298 12.39 8.14 -12.39
N PRO A 299 11.23 8.01 -13.06
CA PRO A 299 10.42 9.15 -13.50
C PRO A 299 9.53 9.75 -12.41
N TYR A 300 9.17 8.98 -11.38
CA TYR A 300 8.28 9.42 -10.31
C TYR A 300 8.87 9.08 -8.95
N TRP A 301 8.87 10.07 -8.07
CA TRP A 301 9.37 9.99 -6.71
C TRP A 301 8.27 10.38 -5.72
N VAL A 302 8.10 9.56 -4.70
CA VAL A 302 7.29 9.88 -3.52
C VAL A 302 8.27 10.05 -2.37
N THR A 303 8.24 11.18 -1.68
CA THR A 303 9.13 11.40 -0.54
C THR A 303 8.66 10.60 0.68
N PHE A 304 7.43 10.84 1.12
CA PHE A 304 6.82 10.16 2.27
C PHE A 304 5.52 9.48 1.89
N ASN A 305 5.36 8.26 2.41
CA ASN A 305 4.08 7.56 2.51
C ASN A 305 3.29 8.04 3.72
N GLU A 306 2.08 8.53 3.49
CA GLU A 306 1.05 8.81 4.48
C GLU A 306 1.54 9.53 5.75
N PRO A 307 2.40 10.56 5.64
CA PRO A 307 2.94 11.23 6.82
C PRO A 307 1.84 11.87 7.69
N ASN A 308 0.71 12.23 7.08
CA ASN A 308 -0.43 12.87 7.73
C ASN A 308 -1.14 11.98 8.77
N ILE A 309 -0.96 10.66 8.72
CA ILE A 309 -1.42 9.73 9.76
C ILE A 309 -0.26 9.08 10.53
N GLY A 310 0.97 9.60 10.37
CA GLY A 310 2.17 9.05 10.97
C GLY A 310 2.38 9.41 12.45
N VAL A 311 1.54 10.26 13.05
CA VAL A 311 1.66 10.61 14.48
C VAL A 311 1.25 9.41 15.34
N GLY A 312 2.13 9.03 16.26
CA GLY A 312 2.01 7.80 17.07
C GLY A 312 2.74 6.60 16.46
N THR A 313 3.28 6.71 15.24
CA THR A 313 4.09 5.68 14.59
C THR A 313 5.44 6.24 14.15
N LEU A 314 5.47 7.05 13.09
CA LEU A 314 6.68 7.71 12.58
C LEU A 314 7.03 8.97 13.38
N PHE A 315 6.01 9.72 13.77
CA PHE A 315 6.13 11.01 14.45
C PHE A 315 5.63 10.92 15.89
N GLN A 316 6.16 11.75 16.79
CA GLN A 316 5.78 11.74 18.20
C GLN A 316 4.64 12.72 18.48
N LYS A 317 4.61 13.85 17.77
CA LYS A 317 3.63 14.93 17.92
C LYS A 317 3.27 15.51 16.56
N TYR A 318 2.11 16.16 16.46
CA TYR A 318 1.67 16.81 15.21
C TYR A 318 2.63 17.88 14.71
N GLN A 319 3.34 18.58 15.61
CA GLN A 319 4.37 19.55 15.24
C GLN A 319 5.47 18.95 14.34
N ASP A 320 5.78 17.66 14.47
CA ASP A 320 6.83 17.00 13.68
C ASP A 320 6.47 16.92 12.18
N LEU A 321 5.19 17.07 11.81
CA LEU A 321 4.77 17.17 10.41
C LEU A 321 5.38 18.39 9.71
N THR A 322 5.74 19.44 10.47
CA THR A 322 6.51 20.58 9.96
C THR A 322 7.87 20.13 9.44
N ASN A 323 8.56 19.26 10.19
CA ASN A 323 9.86 18.74 9.82
C ASN A 323 9.75 17.84 8.58
N ALA A 324 8.66 17.07 8.45
CA ALA A 324 8.38 16.30 7.23
C ALA A 324 8.14 17.19 6.00
N LEU A 325 7.41 18.30 6.15
CA LEU A 325 7.18 19.27 5.06
C LEU A 325 8.49 19.95 4.64
N ILE A 326 9.35 20.34 5.59
CA ILE A 326 10.66 20.93 5.30
C ILE A 326 11.57 19.90 4.61
N ALA A 327 11.63 18.66 5.14
CA ALA A 327 12.40 17.57 4.54
C ALA A 327 11.97 17.30 3.09
N HIS A 328 10.66 17.31 2.81
CA HIS A 328 10.12 17.18 1.47
C HIS A 328 10.57 18.33 0.55
N ALA A 329 10.43 19.58 1.02
CA ALA A 329 10.81 20.77 0.27
C ALA A 329 12.32 20.80 -0.05
N ASP A 330 13.17 20.41 0.90
CA ASP A 330 14.62 20.32 0.72
C ASP A 330 15.01 19.29 -0.35
N VAL A 331 14.37 18.13 -0.32
CA VAL A 331 14.57 17.08 -1.34
C VAL A 331 14.10 17.55 -2.71
N TYR A 332 12.93 18.19 -2.78
CA TYR A 332 12.40 18.75 -4.02
C TYR A 332 13.37 19.77 -4.62
N ASP A 333 13.83 20.74 -3.83
CA ASP A 333 14.73 21.79 -4.30
C ASP A 333 16.10 21.26 -4.70
N TRP A 334 16.64 20.32 -3.94
CA TRP A 334 17.90 19.70 -4.34
C TRP A 334 17.74 18.91 -5.65
N TYR A 335 16.68 18.10 -5.79
CA TYR A 335 16.45 17.31 -7.00
C TYR A 335 16.27 18.20 -8.24
N LYS A 336 15.41 19.22 -8.15
CA LYS A 336 15.10 20.08 -9.30
C LYS A 336 16.24 21.04 -9.63
N ASN A 337 16.84 21.67 -8.63
CA ASN A 337 17.75 22.81 -8.84
C ASN A 337 19.23 22.42 -8.79
N THR A 338 19.60 21.39 -8.02
CA THR A 338 21.01 20.98 -7.86
C THR A 338 21.34 19.76 -8.70
N LEU A 339 20.54 18.70 -8.60
CA LEU A 339 20.71 17.50 -9.41
C LEU A 339 20.29 17.73 -10.87
N GLY A 340 19.33 18.62 -11.11
CA GLY A 340 18.78 18.88 -12.45
C GLY A 340 17.86 17.76 -12.93
N GLY A 341 17.16 17.11 -12.00
CA GLY A 341 16.18 16.07 -12.30
C GLY A 341 14.89 16.63 -12.90
N THR A 342 14.35 15.92 -13.88
CA THR A 342 13.13 16.29 -14.62
C THR A 342 11.92 15.43 -14.27
N GLY A 343 12.13 14.36 -13.50
CA GLY A 343 11.07 13.50 -12.96
C GLY A 343 10.15 14.26 -12.01
N LYS A 344 9.03 13.63 -11.66
CA LYS A 344 7.98 14.23 -10.83
C LYS A 344 8.13 13.80 -9.37
N ILE A 345 7.91 14.72 -8.43
CA ILE A 345 8.04 14.52 -6.99
C ILE A 345 6.71 14.83 -6.30
N THR A 346 6.31 13.97 -5.37
CA THR A 346 5.09 14.14 -4.57
C THR A 346 5.25 13.64 -3.11
N ILE A 347 4.19 13.84 -2.32
CA ILE A 347 3.90 13.17 -1.04
C ILE A 347 2.62 12.36 -1.27
N LYS A 348 2.57 11.14 -0.74
CA LYS A 348 1.37 10.30 -0.80
C LYS A 348 0.59 10.44 0.51
N PHE A 349 -0.65 10.91 0.46
CA PHE A 349 -1.46 11.15 1.67
C PHE A 349 -2.44 10.01 1.94
N ALA A 350 -2.65 9.62 3.20
CA ALA A 350 -3.80 8.78 3.56
C ALA A 350 -5.08 9.61 3.55
N ASN A 351 -6.20 9.05 3.07
CA ASN A 351 -7.48 9.75 3.16
C ASN A 351 -8.67 8.81 3.29
N ASN A 352 -9.43 8.98 4.38
CA ASN A 352 -10.76 8.41 4.52
C ASN A 352 -11.80 9.53 4.48
N LEU A 353 -12.36 9.82 3.31
CA LEU A 353 -13.26 10.96 3.12
C LEU A 353 -14.37 10.98 4.18
N ALA A 354 -14.44 12.03 4.98
CA ALA A 354 -15.57 12.26 5.88
C ALA A 354 -16.75 12.92 5.15
N MET A 355 -17.89 12.25 5.15
CA MET A 355 -19.19 12.75 4.73
C MET A 355 -20.00 13.16 5.97
N PRO A 356 -20.81 14.23 5.94
CA PRO A 356 -21.70 14.52 7.07
C PRO A 356 -22.74 13.40 7.22
N LEU A 357 -22.92 12.88 8.45
CA LEU A 357 -23.94 11.85 8.72
C LEU A 357 -25.37 12.37 8.49
N ASP A 358 -25.62 13.64 8.81
CA ASP A 358 -26.81 14.38 8.43
C ASP A 358 -26.42 15.60 7.60
N THR A 359 -26.89 15.65 6.35
CA THR A 359 -26.59 16.75 5.41
C THR A 359 -27.44 18.00 5.64
N GLN A 360 -28.48 17.92 6.46
CA GLN A 360 -29.37 19.04 6.79
C GLN A 360 -28.94 19.75 8.09
N ASP A 361 -28.05 19.13 8.87
CA ASP A 361 -27.51 19.70 10.11
C ASP A 361 -26.09 20.26 9.87
N SER A 362 -25.93 21.57 10.09
CA SER A 362 -24.64 22.25 9.91
C SER A 362 -23.55 21.76 10.87
N SER A 363 -23.90 21.21 12.03
CA SER A 363 -22.93 20.66 12.98
C SER A 363 -22.25 19.38 12.47
N HIS A 364 -22.97 18.57 11.68
CA HIS A 364 -22.41 17.40 11.01
C HIS A 364 -21.53 17.78 9.82
N ILE A 365 -21.90 18.83 9.09
CA ILE A 365 -21.05 19.41 8.03
C ILE A 365 -19.76 19.96 8.64
N ALA A 366 -19.85 20.68 9.77
CA ALA A 366 -18.68 21.19 10.48
C ALA A 366 -17.77 20.05 11.00
N ALA A 367 -18.35 18.95 11.49
CA ALA A 367 -17.59 17.77 11.88
C ALA A 367 -16.84 17.14 10.69
N ALA A 368 -17.52 16.93 9.56
CA ALA A 368 -16.88 16.41 8.35
C ALA A 368 -15.74 17.32 7.85
N SER A 369 -15.94 18.63 7.87
CA SER A 369 -14.91 19.62 7.51
C SER A 369 -13.72 19.55 8.46
N ARG A 370 -13.96 19.57 9.78
CA ARG A 370 -12.89 19.52 10.79
C ARG A 370 -12.03 18.28 10.64
N TYR A 371 -12.65 17.12 10.39
CA TYR A 371 -11.91 15.89 10.14
C TYR A 371 -10.97 16.03 8.94
N GLN A 372 -11.47 16.54 7.80
CA GLN A 372 -10.64 16.70 6.60
C GLN A 372 -9.57 17.79 6.74
N ASP A 373 -9.86 18.86 7.48
CA ASP A 373 -8.87 19.89 7.81
C ASP A 373 -7.70 19.28 8.59
N ILE A 374 -8.00 18.49 9.62
CA ILE A 374 -6.96 17.86 10.45
C ILE A 374 -6.25 16.73 9.70
N LEU A 375 -6.96 15.91 8.93
CA LEU A 375 -6.38 14.76 8.25
C LEU A 375 -5.54 15.15 7.03
N LEU A 376 -6.01 16.08 6.21
CA LEU A 376 -5.36 16.48 4.95
C LEU A 376 -4.86 17.92 4.99
N GLY A 377 -5.73 18.85 5.38
CA GLY A 377 -5.43 20.28 5.35
C GLY A 377 -4.15 20.65 6.10
N ILE A 378 -3.84 19.93 7.18
CA ILE A 378 -2.65 20.14 8.02
C ILE A 378 -1.32 20.08 7.25
N MET A 379 -1.23 19.28 6.19
CA MET A 379 -0.04 19.26 5.32
C MET A 379 -0.33 19.88 3.96
N SER A 380 -1.55 19.73 3.46
CA SER A 380 -1.91 20.12 2.11
C SER A 380 -2.15 21.63 1.95
N ASN A 381 -2.59 22.36 2.99
CA ASN A 381 -2.77 23.81 2.90
C ASN A 381 -1.43 24.53 2.65
N PRO A 382 -0.37 24.33 3.45
CA PRO A 382 0.93 24.92 3.16
C PRO A 382 1.50 24.49 1.80
N LEU A 383 1.34 23.23 1.44
CA LEU A 383 1.99 22.63 0.28
C LEU A 383 1.34 23.06 -1.06
N PHE A 384 0.01 23.05 -1.13
CA PHE A 384 -0.75 23.33 -2.37
C PHE A 384 -1.31 24.75 -2.44
N LEU A 385 -1.70 25.34 -1.31
CA LEU A 385 -2.35 26.65 -1.26
C LEU A 385 -1.40 27.78 -0.85
N GLY A 386 -0.25 27.44 -0.23
CA GLY A 386 0.71 28.42 0.25
C GLY A 386 0.19 29.24 1.43
N THR A 387 -0.64 28.62 2.27
CA THR A 387 -1.26 29.25 3.45
C THR A 387 -0.80 28.58 4.74
N GLN A 388 -1.25 29.12 5.88
CA GLN A 388 -1.12 28.45 7.18
C GLN A 388 -1.78 27.06 7.19
N TYR A 389 -1.46 26.31 8.24
CA TYR A 389 -2.29 25.20 8.71
C TYR A 389 -3.76 25.63 8.85
N PRO A 390 -4.73 24.70 8.73
CA PRO A 390 -6.13 25.04 8.95
C PRO A 390 -6.35 25.63 10.35
N ASP A 391 -7.29 26.57 10.47
CA ASP A 391 -7.70 27.14 11.76
C ASP A 391 -8.12 26.05 12.75
N ALA A 392 -8.72 24.96 12.26
CA ALA A 392 -9.08 23.81 13.08
C ALA A 392 -7.88 23.15 13.77
N ALA A 393 -6.69 23.18 13.16
CA ALA A 393 -5.45 22.67 13.75
C ALA A 393 -4.81 23.71 14.68
N ILE A 394 -4.68 24.97 14.24
CA ILE A 394 -4.06 26.05 15.03
C ILE A 394 -4.82 26.32 16.34
N ASN A 395 -6.16 26.26 16.30
CA ASN A 395 -6.99 26.52 17.47
C ASN A 395 -7.18 25.29 18.37
N THR A 396 -6.60 24.14 18.02
CA THR A 396 -6.62 22.93 18.86
C THR A 396 -5.45 22.97 19.83
N ALA A 397 -5.73 22.87 21.12
CA ALA A 397 -4.74 22.99 22.17
C ALA A 397 -3.63 21.93 22.01
N ASP A 398 -2.38 22.35 22.21
CA ASP A 398 -1.16 21.52 22.17
C ASP A 398 -0.90 20.81 20.83
N MET A 399 -1.57 21.19 19.75
CA MET A 399 -1.46 20.49 18.47
C MET A 399 -0.28 20.95 17.62
N MET A 400 -0.28 22.23 17.20
CA MET A 400 0.74 22.80 16.32
C MET A 400 0.93 24.30 16.54
N GLU A 401 2.16 24.75 16.33
CA GLU A 401 2.53 26.16 16.24
C GLU A 401 2.38 26.68 14.79
N PRO A 402 2.00 27.96 14.58
CA PRO A 402 1.92 28.53 13.24
C PRO A 402 3.25 28.49 12.48
N LEU A 403 3.20 28.23 11.18
CA LEU A 403 4.38 28.35 10.32
C LEU A 403 4.85 29.81 10.22
N THR A 404 6.15 30.01 10.12
CA THR A 404 6.71 31.32 9.75
C THR A 404 6.50 31.59 8.25
N ASP A 405 6.56 32.87 7.84
CA ASP A 405 6.47 33.25 6.43
C ASP A 405 7.55 32.57 5.56
N ASP A 406 8.76 32.41 6.11
CA ASP A 406 9.86 31.71 5.43
C ASP A 406 9.57 30.22 5.26
N GLN A 407 8.95 29.56 6.25
CA GLN A 407 8.55 28.17 6.13
C GLN A 407 7.45 27.98 5.07
N ILE A 408 6.42 28.83 5.07
CA ILE A 408 5.35 28.77 4.04
C ILE A 408 5.98 28.94 2.64
N LYS A 409 6.85 29.93 2.48
CA LYS A 409 7.54 30.20 1.21
C LYS A 409 8.42 29.03 0.77
N HIS A 410 9.09 28.37 1.72
CA HIS A 410 9.94 27.21 1.44
C HIS A 410 9.12 25.99 0.99
N ILE A 411 7.97 25.75 1.63
CA ILE A 411 7.13 24.57 1.42
C ILE A 411 6.23 24.71 0.18
N HIS A 412 5.65 25.89 -0.05
CA HIS A 412 4.62 26.09 -1.06
C HIS A 412 5.11 25.76 -2.48
N GLY A 413 4.32 24.95 -3.18
CA GLY A 413 4.56 24.62 -4.59
C GLY A 413 5.71 23.63 -4.83
N LYS A 414 6.27 23.03 -3.78
CA LYS A 414 7.30 21.99 -3.86
C LYS A 414 6.73 20.59 -4.11
N ILE A 415 5.64 20.50 -4.86
CA ILE A 415 4.94 19.25 -5.18
C ILE A 415 4.46 19.32 -6.63
N ASP A 416 4.69 18.26 -7.41
CA ASP A 416 4.35 18.26 -8.83
C ASP A 416 2.88 17.92 -9.08
N PHE A 417 2.27 17.05 -8.27
CA PHE A 417 0.89 16.55 -8.40
C PHE A 417 0.41 15.97 -7.06
N TRP A 418 -0.91 15.78 -6.91
CA TRP A 418 -1.49 15.17 -5.72
C TRP A 418 -1.41 13.64 -5.78
N SER A 419 -1.02 13.01 -4.69
CA SER A 419 -0.97 11.55 -4.56
C SER A 419 -1.63 11.14 -3.25
N PHE A 420 -2.49 10.13 -3.26
CA PHE A 420 -3.20 9.69 -2.05
C PHE A 420 -3.75 8.26 -2.13
N ASP A 421 -4.17 7.79 -0.96
CA ASP A 421 -4.58 6.41 -0.69
C ASP A 421 -6.05 6.36 -0.21
N PRO A 422 -7.02 6.39 -1.15
CA PRO A 422 -8.45 6.49 -0.87
C PRO A 422 -9.14 5.13 -0.69
N TYR A 423 -8.89 4.42 0.42
CA TYR A 423 -9.49 3.09 0.64
C TYR A 423 -10.99 3.11 0.95
N THR A 424 -11.46 4.12 1.67
CA THR A 424 -12.86 4.23 2.08
C THR A 424 -13.29 5.69 2.24
N ALA A 425 -14.60 5.90 2.32
CA ALA A 425 -15.20 7.07 2.95
C ALA A 425 -15.78 6.66 4.32
N GLN A 426 -16.31 7.62 5.07
CA GLN A 426 -16.97 7.40 6.36
C GLN A 426 -17.91 8.57 6.67
N TYR A 427 -18.82 8.41 7.64
CA TYR A 427 -19.68 9.49 8.12
C TYR A 427 -19.12 10.14 9.39
N ALA A 428 -19.13 11.46 9.43
CA ALA A 428 -18.77 12.26 10.58
C ALA A 428 -20.00 12.89 11.25
N SER A 429 -19.93 13.01 12.57
CA SER A 429 -20.96 13.63 13.42
C SER A 429 -20.30 14.37 14.59
N PRO A 430 -20.95 15.43 15.11
CA PRO A 430 -20.43 16.19 16.24
C PRO A 430 -20.43 15.36 17.53
N LEU A 431 -19.61 15.78 18.49
CA LEU A 431 -19.62 15.19 19.83
C LEU A 431 -20.78 15.74 20.66
N PRO A 432 -21.40 14.92 21.55
CA PRO A 432 -22.44 15.41 22.46
C PRO A 432 -21.99 16.59 23.34
N GLN A 433 -20.72 16.60 23.75
CA GLN A 433 -20.10 17.66 24.55
C GLN A 433 -19.63 18.89 23.73
N GLY A 434 -19.78 18.86 22.40
CA GLY A 434 -19.25 19.88 21.49
C GLY A 434 -17.79 19.65 21.09
N MET A 435 -17.42 20.15 19.91
CA MET A 435 -16.07 19.97 19.37
C MET A 435 -15.05 20.86 20.08
N GLU A 436 -15.43 22.07 20.51
CA GLU A 436 -14.50 22.99 21.18
C GLU A 436 -14.02 22.44 22.54
N ALA A 437 -14.92 21.80 23.27
CA ALA A 437 -14.58 21.19 24.56
C ALA A 437 -13.50 20.11 24.40
N CYS A 438 -13.64 19.23 23.40
CA CYS A 438 -12.62 18.23 23.06
C CYS A 438 -11.33 18.89 22.55
N ALA A 439 -11.41 19.89 21.67
CA ALA A 439 -10.23 20.54 21.10
C ALA A 439 -9.39 21.28 22.15
N SER A 440 -10.00 21.70 23.27
CA SER A 440 -9.32 22.32 24.41
C SER A 440 -8.69 21.33 25.40
N ASN A 441 -8.88 20.02 25.21
CA ASN A 441 -8.40 18.97 26.08
C ASN A 441 -7.61 17.92 25.30
N SER A 442 -6.29 18.07 25.26
CA SER A 442 -5.36 17.13 24.60
C SER A 442 -5.35 15.71 25.19
N SER A 443 -6.02 15.49 26.32
CA SER A 443 -6.23 14.15 26.91
C SER A 443 -7.57 13.49 26.50
N ASP A 444 -8.42 14.16 25.73
CA ASP A 444 -9.66 13.54 25.20
C ASP A 444 -9.31 12.43 24.19
N PRO A 445 -9.93 11.24 24.25
CA PRO A 445 -9.61 10.13 23.34
C PRO A 445 -9.92 10.41 21.87
N LEU A 446 -10.74 11.41 21.57
CA LEU A 446 -11.05 11.83 20.20
C LEU A 446 -10.23 13.05 19.76
N TRP A 447 -9.39 13.61 20.64
CA TRP A 447 -8.41 14.61 20.24
C TRP A 447 -7.42 14.01 19.23
N PRO A 448 -7.02 14.77 18.19
CA PRO A 448 -7.40 16.15 17.91
C PRO A 448 -8.62 16.29 17.00
N THR A 449 -9.04 15.22 16.31
CA THR A 449 -10.12 15.31 15.30
C THR A 449 -11.43 15.80 15.92
N CYS A 450 -11.74 15.38 17.14
CA CYS A 450 -12.91 15.77 17.92
C CYS A 450 -14.23 15.53 17.19
N VAL A 451 -14.34 14.40 16.49
CA VAL A 451 -15.55 13.98 15.78
C VAL A 451 -15.85 12.51 16.06
N THR A 452 -17.11 12.12 15.91
CA THR A 452 -17.49 10.71 15.88
C THR A 452 -17.57 10.24 14.43
N LEU A 453 -16.83 9.16 14.13
CA LEU A 453 -16.80 8.52 12.81
C LEU A 453 -17.63 7.23 12.84
N SER A 454 -18.32 6.95 11.74
CA SER A 454 -19.14 5.75 11.57
C SER A 454 -19.22 5.35 10.11
N ASN A 455 -19.28 4.04 9.83
CA ASN A 455 -19.59 3.52 8.49
C ASN A 455 -21.08 3.19 8.33
N VAL A 456 -21.89 3.49 9.36
CA VAL A 456 -23.34 3.28 9.42
C VAL A 456 -24.05 4.62 9.21
N GLN A 457 -24.97 4.63 8.25
CA GLN A 457 -25.85 5.76 7.93
C GLN A 457 -26.85 6.03 9.05
N ALA A 458 -27.47 7.22 9.04
CA ALA A 458 -28.50 7.60 10.02
C ALA A 458 -29.71 6.66 10.05
N ASN A 459 -29.98 5.92 8.96
CA ASN A 459 -31.05 4.93 8.85
C ASN A 459 -30.64 3.50 9.27
N GLY A 460 -29.40 3.31 9.76
CA GLY A 460 -28.88 2.02 10.23
C GLY A 460 -28.22 1.13 9.18
N TRP A 461 -28.17 1.53 7.91
CA TRP A 461 -27.48 0.77 6.86
C TRP A 461 -25.99 1.09 6.80
N LEU A 462 -25.15 0.08 6.58
CA LEU A 462 -23.74 0.29 6.23
C LEU A 462 -23.61 1.02 4.90
N MET A 463 -22.49 1.71 4.72
CA MET A 463 -22.17 2.38 3.47
C MET A 463 -21.79 1.43 2.33
N GLY A 464 -21.40 0.19 2.64
CA GLY A 464 -20.96 -0.80 1.66
C GLY A 464 -20.62 -2.12 2.32
N GLN A 465 -20.13 -3.07 1.52
CA GLN A 465 -19.59 -4.33 2.02
C GLN A 465 -18.24 -4.07 2.68
N ALA A 466 -18.10 -4.44 3.96
CA ALA A 466 -16.85 -4.33 4.70
C ALA A 466 -15.82 -5.38 4.23
N SER A 467 -14.56 -4.98 4.21
CA SER A 467 -13.41 -5.87 4.02
C SER A 467 -13.05 -6.61 5.33
N ASN A 468 -11.98 -7.40 5.32
CA ASN A 468 -11.42 -8.00 6.54
C ASN A 468 -10.82 -6.97 7.51
N ALA A 469 -10.53 -5.76 7.01
CA ALA A 469 -9.99 -4.65 7.78
C ALA A 469 -11.00 -3.48 7.79
N TYR A 470 -10.64 -2.34 7.20
CA TYR A 470 -11.41 -1.11 7.29
C TYR A 470 -11.94 -0.59 5.94
N ALA A 471 -11.50 -1.17 4.81
CA ALA A 471 -11.95 -0.74 3.49
C ALA A 471 -13.39 -1.17 3.23
N TYR A 472 -14.13 -0.39 2.44
CA TYR A 472 -15.50 -0.70 2.05
C TYR A 472 -15.64 -0.69 0.53
N LEU A 473 -16.37 -1.67 0.00
CA LEU A 473 -16.88 -1.61 -1.36
C LEU A 473 -18.05 -0.61 -1.38
N ALA A 474 -17.70 0.66 -1.58
CA ALA A 474 -18.63 1.80 -1.54
C ALA A 474 -18.35 2.79 -2.69
N PRO A 475 -18.52 2.36 -3.96
CA PRO A 475 -18.14 3.16 -5.13
C PRO A 475 -18.83 4.51 -5.21
N GLN A 476 -20.03 4.64 -4.64
CA GLN A 476 -20.81 5.87 -4.63
C GLN A 476 -20.15 7.07 -3.92
N TYR A 477 -18.98 6.88 -3.28
CA TYR A 477 -18.19 7.95 -2.64
C TYR A 477 -16.87 8.28 -3.35
N VAL A 478 -16.46 7.50 -4.36
CA VAL A 478 -15.17 7.68 -5.05
C VAL A 478 -15.11 9.03 -5.77
N ARG A 479 -16.18 9.42 -6.48
CA ARG A 479 -16.25 10.71 -7.18
C ARG A 479 -16.18 11.89 -6.22
N GLN A 480 -16.82 11.78 -5.06
CA GLN A 480 -16.83 12.81 -4.02
C GLN A 480 -15.44 12.97 -3.42
N GLN A 481 -14.71 11.87 -3.23
CA GLN A 481 -13.35 11.88 -2.72
C GLN A 481 -12.39 12.59 -3.69
N LEU A 482 -12.45 12.22 -4.97
CA LEU A 482 -11.68 12.88 -6.03
C LEU A 482 -12.08 14.36 -6.20
N GLY A 483 -13.38 14.63 -6.18
CA GLY A 483 -13.95 15.97 -6.31
C GLY A 483 -13.57 16.88 -5.15
N TYR A 484 -13.52 16.39 -3.91
CA TYR A 484 -13.07 17.16 -2.75
C TYR A 484 -11.62 17.62 -2.93
N ILE A 485 -10.71 16.70 -3.26
CA ILE A 485 -9.30 17.04 -3.49
C ILE A 485 -9.15 18.04 -4.64
N TRP A 486 -9.79 17.76 -5.77
CA TRP A 486 -9.72 18.60 -6.97
C TRP A 486 -10.19 20.02 -6.71
N ASN A 487 -11.28 20.18 -5.94
CA ASN A 487 -11.88 21.48 -5.71
C ASN A 487 -11.21 22.28 -4.60
N THR A 488 -10.67 21.61 -3.58
CA THR A 488 -10.04 22.25 -2.43
C THR A 488 -8.59 22.64 -2.72
N PHE A 489 -7.78 21.71 -3.22
CA PHE A 489 -6.33 21.89 -3.34
C PHE A 489 -5.87 22.25 -4.76
N ARG A 490 -6.76 22.14 -5.76
CA ARG A 490 -6.48 22.49 -7.16
C ARG A 490 -5.15 21.92 -7.70
N PRO A 491 -4.84 20.63 -7.47
CA PRO A 491 -3.57 20.06 -7.92
C PRO A 491 -3.52 20.02 -9.45
N SER A 492 -2.31 19.91 -10.00
CA SER A 492 -2.11 19.73 -11.45
C SER A 492 -2.70 18.41 -11.97
N GLY A 493 -2.78 17.39 -11.12
CA GLY A 493 -3.35 16.07 -11.38
C GLY A 493 -3.42 15.24 -10.10
N ILE A 494 -4.24 14.20 -10.10
CA ILE A 494 -4.45 13.28 -8.97
C ILE A 494 -3.99 11.87 -9.36
N LEU A 495 -3.01 11.33 -8.63
CA LEU A 495 -2.63 9.93 -8.65
C LEU A 495 -3.29 9.23 -7.45
N ILE A 496 -4.15 8.25 -7.73
CA ILE A 496 -4.61 7.28 -6.73
C ILE A 496 -3.44 6.31 -6.55
N ALA A 497 -2.61 6.54 -5.55
CA ALA A 497 -1.34 5.83 -5.44
C ALA A 497 -1.45 4.50 -4.71
N GLU A 498 -2.48 4.33 -3.88
CA GLU A 498 -2.90 3.02 -3.37
C GLU A 498 -4.40 2.94 -3.16
N TYR A 499 -4.97 1.83 -3.59
CA TYR A 499 -6.33 1.42 -3.28
C TYR A 499 -6.44 -0.09 -3.46
N GLY A 500 -7.23 -0.73 -2.61
CA GLY A 500 -7.32 -2.17 -2.58
C GLY A 500 -8.40 -2.68 -1.64
N PHE A 501 -8.65 -3.97 -1.71
CA PHE A 501 -9.67 -4.62 -0.91
C PHE A 501 -9.21 -6.01 -0.48
N ASN A 502 -9.29 -6.29 0.81
CA ASN A 502 -8.98 -7.58 1.41
C ASN A 502 -10.27 -8.32 1.82
N PRO A 503 -10.74 -9.33 1.05
CA PRO A 503 -11.97 -10.06 1.35
C PRO A 503 -11.97 -10.68 2.74
N PHE A 504 -13.15 -10.73 3.36
CA PHE A 504 -13.31 -11.23 4.73
C PHE A 504 -12.79 -12.67 4.88
N LEU A 505 -11.88 -12.86 5.85
CA LEU A 505 -11.19 -14.10 6.18
C LEU A 505 -10.61 -14.84 4.95
N GLU A 506 -10.08 -14.10 3.95
CA GLU A 506 -9.46 -14.72 2.78
C GLU A 506 -8.26 -15.61 3.16
N SER A 507 -7.48 -15.21 4.16
CA SER A 507 -6.33 -15.98 4.69
C SER A 507 -6.70 -17.39 5.16
N ASN A 508 -7.94 -17.60 5.62
CA ASN A 508 -8.44 -18.90 6.09
C ASN A 508 -8.91 -19.82 4.95
N ARG A 509 -8.94 -19.33 3.71
CA ARG A 509 -9.36 -20.10 2.54
C ARG A 509 -8.17 -20.86 1.96
N THR A 510 -8.43 -21.94 1.22
CA THR A 510 -7.40 -22.62 0.43
C THR A 510 -6.84 -21.68 -0.64
N LEU A 511 -5.59 -21.85 -1.05
CA LEU A 511 -4.98 -21.01 -2.09
C LEU A 511 -5.84 -20.95 -3.38
N ASP A 512 -6.43 -22.07 -3.80
CA ASP A 512 -7.34 -22.09 -4.96
C ASP A 512 -8.60 -21.25 -4.74
N ALA A 513 -9.17 -21.24 -3.53
CA ALA A 513 -10.32 -20.41 -3.22
C ALA A 513 -9.96 -18.92 -3.11
N GLN A 514 -8.76 -18.59 -2.63
CA GLN A 514 -8.23 -17.22 -2.61
C GLN A 514 -8.05 -16.67 -4.04
N ARG A 515 -7.74 -17.53 -5.03
CA ARG A 515 -7.53 -17.11 -6.42
C ARG A 515 -8.76 -16.57 -7.13
N TYR A 516 -9.98 -16.84 -6.67
CA TYR A 516 -11.19 -16.38 -7.38
C TYR A 516 -11.68 -15.01 -6.91
N ASP A 517 -11.36 -14.61 -5.67
CA ASP A 517 -11.48 -13.28 -5.08
C ASP A 517 -12.46 -12.24 -5.69
N LEU A 518 -13.72 -12.64 -5.85
CA LEU A 518 -14.74 -11.84 -6.53
C LEU A 518 -14.94 -10.43 -5.92
N GLU A 519 -14.91 -10.31 -4.58
CA GLU A 519 -15.10 -9.02 -3.90
C GLU A 519 -14.02 -8.00 -4.29
N ARG A 520 -12.76 -8.45 -4.43
CA ARG A 520 -11.65 -7.61 -4.87
C ARG A 520 -11.78 -7.21 -6.33
N THR A 521 -12.20 -8.13 -7.20
CA THR A 521 -12.53 -7.82 -8.61
C THR A 521 -13.58 -6.70 -8.69
N LEU A 522 -14.69 -6.82 -7.94
CA LEU A 522 -15.76 -5.84 -7.96
C LEU A 522 -15.30 -4.48 -7.41
N TYR A 523 -14.54 -4.47 -6.31
CA TYR A 523 -13.95 -3.24 -5.77
C TYR A 523 -13.17 -2.46 -6.83
N TYR A 524 -12.21 -3.11 -7.52
CA TYR A 524 -11.41 -2.43 -8.53
C TYR A 524 -12.24 -1.94 -9.71
N GLN A 525 -13.15 -2.77 -10.24
CA GLN A 525 -13.97 -2.39 -11.40
C GLN A 525 -14.92 -1.23 -11.08
N ASP A 526 -15.58 -1.27 -9.91
CA ASP A 526 -16.51 -0.22 -9.52
C ASP A 526 -15.78 1.08 -9.18
N PHE A 527 -14.64 1.00 -8.46
CA PHE A 527 -13.81 2.16 -8.14
C PHE A 527 -13.30 2.85 -9.41
N LEU A 528 -12.76 2.08 -10.36
CA LEU A 528 -12.24 2.63 -11.61
C LEU A 528 -13.35 3.15 -12.53
N THR A 529 -14.55 2.54 -12.49
CA THR A 529 -15.72 3.04 -13.20
C THR A 529 -16.15 4.42 -12.69
N GLU A 530 -16.15 4.61 -11.37
CA GLU A 530 -16.44 5.93 -10.78
C GLU A 530 -15.30 6.93 -11.01
N THR A 531 -14.05 6.45 -11.11
CA THR A 531 -12.91 7.29 -11.53
C THR A 531 -13.07 7.77 -12.98
N LEU A 532 -13.52 6.92 -13.91
CA LEU A 532 -13.87 7.33 -15.28
C LEU A 532 -14.94 8.42 -15.27
N LYS A 533 -15.99 8.26 -14.46
CA LYS A 533 -17.04 9.29 -14.34
C LYS A 533 -16.50 10.59 -13.72
N ALA A 534 -15.61 10.53 -12.73
CA ALA A 534 -14.96 11.72 -12.19
C ALA A 534 -14.18 12.50 -13.26
N ILE A 535 -13.47 11.80 -14.16
CA ILE A 535 -12.75 12.43 -15.28
C ILE A 535 -13.73 13.03 -16.29
N HIS A 536 -14.72 12.24 -16.75
CA HIS A 536 -15.56 12.61 -17.89
C HIS A 536 -16.74 13.51 -17.53
N GLU A 537 -17.36 13.29 -16.38
CA GLU A 537 -18.54 14.02 -15.93
C GLU A 537 -18.15 15.19 -15.02
N ASP A 538 -17.27 14.96 -14.05
CA ASP A 538 -16.91 15.98 -13.04
C ASP A 538 -15.68 16.83 -13.43
N LYS A 539 -15.00 16.47 -14.53
CA LYS A 539 -13.81 17.16 -15.05
C LYS A 539 -12.65 17.21 -14.06
N VAL A 540 -12.49 16.15 -13.27
CA VAL A 540 -11.34 15.97 -12.38
C VAL A 540 -10.16 15.41 -13.18
N ASN A 541 -8.98 16.02 -13.08
CA ASN A 541 -7.78 15.49 -13.73
C ASN A 541 -7.15 14.36 -12.90
N VAL A 542 -7.64 13.14 -13.08
CA VAL A 542 -7.01 11.94 -12.53
C VAL A 542 -6.00 11.41 -13.53
N ILE A 543 -4.74 11.30 -13.10
CA ILE A 543 -3.60 10.96 -13.96
C ILE A 543 -3.15 9.50 -13.79
N GLY A 544 -3.61 8.82 -12.73
CA GLY A 544 -3.25 7.43 -12.52
C GLY A 544 -3.98 6.73 -11.37
N ALA A 545 -3.86 5.41 -11.34
CA ALA A 545 -4.36 4.54 -10.29
C ALA A 545 -3.48 3.29 -10.11
N LEU A 546 -2.99 3.04 -8.90
CA LEU A 546 -2.10 1.92 -8.58
C LEU A 546 -2.74 1.01 -7.52
N ALA A 547 -2.85 -0.27 -7.83
CA ALA A 547 -3.47 -1.25 -6.94
C ALA A 547 -2.54 -1.65 -5.79
N TRP A 548 -3.04 -1.54 -4.56
CA TRP A 548 -2.46 -2.20 -3.40
C TRP A 548 -3.04 -3.61 -3.27
N SER A 549 -2.27 -4.68 -3.51
CA SER A 549 -0.82 -4.69 -3.76
C SER A 549 -0.37 -5.77 -4.75
N ILE A 550 0.92 -5.76 -5.07
CA ILE A 550 1.58 -6.73 -5.96
C ILE A 550 1.25 -8.20 -5.62
N ALA A 551 1.20 -8.53 -4.34
CA ALA A 551 0.95 -9.86 -3.79
C ALA A 551 0.56 -9.74 -2.32
N ASP A 552 -0.11 -10.76 -1.78
CA ASP A 552 -0.46 -10.77 -0.36
C ASP A 552 0.80 -10.62 0.46
N ASN A 553 0.80 -9.74 1.46
CA ASN A 553 2.02 -9.31 2.15
C ASN A 553 1.85 -9.29 3.67
N ASN A 554 2.91 -8.88 4.37
CA ASN A 554 2.86 -8.65 5.81
C ASN A 554 2.25 -7.28 6.09
N GLU A 555 0.97 -7.23 6.43
CA GLU A 555 0.25 -6.02 6.77
C GLU A 555 0.52 -5.66 8.24
N PHE A 556 1.62 -4.94 8.48
CA PHE A 556 2.01 -4.42 9.80
C PHE A 556 2.02 -5.48 10.92
N GLY A 557 2.64 -6.63 10.64
CA GLY A 557 2.79 -7.74 11.58
C GLY A 557 1.73 -8.84 11.41
N SER A 558 0.87 -8.76 10.40
CA SER A 558 -0.20 -9.71 10.14
C SER A 558 -0.17 -10.23 8.70
N TYR A 559 -0.55 -11.49 8.50
CA TYR A 559 -0.86 -12.04 7.18
C TYR A 559 -2.36 -12.33 7.03
N GLU A 560 -3.23 -11.80 7.89
CA GLU A 560 -4.67 -12.02 7.76
C GLU A 560 -5.27 -11.13 6.65
N GLU A 561 -4.72 -9.94 6.46
CA GLU A 561 -5.13 -8.94 5.49
C GLU A 561 -4.53 -9.23 4.11
N GLN A 562 -5.14 -10.17 3.39
CA GLN A 562 -4.75 -10.50 2.02
C GLN A 562 -5.17 -9.34 1.08
N TYR A 563 -4.31 -8.36 0.78
CA TYR A 563 -4.61 -7.28 -0.19
C TYR A 563 -4.17 -7.59 -1.62
N GLY A 564 -3.35 -8.62 -1.81
CA GLY A 564 -2.60 -8.79 -3.05
C GLY A 564 -3.42 -9.29 -4.22
N LEU A 565 -2.98 -8.90 -5.41
CA LEU A 565 -3.41 -9.46 -6.69
C LEU A 565 -2.82 -10.85 -6.98
N GLN A 566 -1.94 -11.33 -6.11
CA GLN A 566 -1.33 -12.66 -6.17
C GLN A 566 -1.28 -13.27 -4.77
N THR A 567 -1.54 -14.57 -4.67
CA THR A 567 -1.28 -15.33 -3.43
C THR A 567 0.21 -15.58 -3.25
N VAL A 568 0.69 -15.70 -2.02
CA VAL A 568 2.07 -16.14 -1.71
C VAL A 568 2.04 -17.39 -0.83
N ASN A 569 2.55 -18.51 -1.34
CA ASN A 569 2.71 -19.73 -0.54
C ASN A 569 3.99 -19.68 0.30
N ARG A 570 3.89 -19.20 1.54
CA ARG A 570 5.05 -19.07 2.45
C ARG A 570 5.53 -20.38 3.08
N THR A 571 4.88 -21.51 2.78
CA THR A 571 5.14 -22.82 3.42
C THR A 571 5.84 -23.83 2.52
N ASP A 572 5.98 -23.55 1.23
CA ASP A 572 6.59 -24.46 0.25
C ASP A 572 8.12 -24.33 0.14
N GLY A 573 8.72 -23.43 0.92
CA GLY A 573 10.16 -23.11 0.89
C GLY A 573 10.63 -22.35 -0.36
N LYS A 574 9.73 -22.06 -1.30
CA LYS A 574 9.99 -21.37 -2.58
C LYS A 574 9.24 -20.04 -2.71
N PHE A 575 8.28 -19.80 -1.83
CA PHE A 575 7.41 -18.65 -1.84
C PHE A 575 6.66 -18.52 -3.17
N THR A 576 6.05 -19.60 -3.65
CA THR A 576 5.39 -19.60 -4.95
C THR A 576 4.28 -18.55 -4.98
N ARG A 577 4.30 -17.69 -6.01
CA ARG A 577 3.23 -16.72 -6.31
C ARG A 577 2.22 -17.34 -7.27
N THR A 578 0.93 -17.08 -7.07
CA THR A 578 -0.11 -17.46 -8.04
C THR A 578 -1.05 -16.29 -8.30
N TYR A 579 -1.38 -16.02 -9.56
CA TYR A 579 -2.31 -14.95 -9.92
C TYR A 579 -3.72 -15.23 -9.41
N LYS A 580 -4.34 -14.18 -8.86
CA LYS A 580 -5.76 -14.15 -8.54
C LYS A 580 -6.57 -13.62 -9.73
N ARG A 581 -7.88 -13.82 -9.72
CA ARG A 581 -8.83 -13.34 -10.74
C ARG A 581 -8.78 -11.83 -10.84
N SER A 582 -8.79 -11.13 -9.72
CA SER A 582 -8.73 -9.66 -9.65
C SER A 582 -7.61 -9.06 -10.49
N LEU A 583 -6.43 -9.70 -10.55
CA LEU A 583 -5.32 -9.25 -11.39
C LEU A 583 -5.70 -9.20 -12.88
N PHE A 584 -6.31 -10.28 -13.38
CA PHE A 584 -6.71 -10.36 -14.78
C PHE A 584 -7.83 -9.38 -15.10
N ASP A 585 -8.82 -9.26 -14.20
CA ASP A 585 -9.92 -8.33 -14.37
C ASP A 585 -9.46 -6.86 -14.31
N TYR A 586 -8.47 -6.57 -13.46
CA TYR A 586 -7.79 -5.27 -13.34
C TYR A 586 -7.04 -4.90 -14.63
N VAL A 587 -6.16 -5.77 -15.12
CA VAL A 587 -5.43 -5.55 -16.38
C VAL A 587 -6.40 -5.39 -17.55
N ASN A 588 -7.42 -6.25 -17.64
CA ASN A 588 -8.43 -6.18 -18.69
C ASN A 588 -9.27 -4.90 -18.63
N PHE A 589 -9.46 -4.30 -17.45
CA PHE A 589 -10.07 -2.99 -17.34
C PHE A 589 -9.21 -1.94 -18.08
N PHE A 590 -7.92 -1.85 -17.78
CA PHE A 590 -7.05 -0.86 -18.42
C PHE A 590 -6.89 -1.09 -19.92
N HIS A 591 -6.71 -2.33 -20.38
CA HIS A 591 -6.67 -2.61 -21.82
C HIS A 591 -7.94 -2.20 -22.57
N ARG A 592 -9.09 -2.23 -21.91
CA ARG A 592 -10.36 -1.76 -22.49
C ARG A 592 -10.50 -0.25 -22.44
N HIS A 593 -10.04 0.39 -21.36
CA HIS A 593 -10.38 1.78 -21.07
C HIS A 593 -9.26 2.78 -21.33
N VAL A 594 -7.99 2.41 -21.40
CA VAL A 594 -6.91 3.34 -21.78
C VAL A 594 -6.98 3.63 -23.28
N GLN A 595 -6.93 4.91 -23.66
CA GLN A 595 -6.88 5.31 -25.07
C GLN A 595 -5.62 4.72 -25.74
N SER A 596 -5.78 4.21 -26.95
CA SER A 596 -4.62 3.90 -27.80
C SER A 596 -3.87 5.19 -28.10
N ALA A 597 -2.56 5.21 -27.84
CA ALA A 597 -1.66 6.32 -28.15
C ALA A 597 -1.60 6.66 -29.65
#